data_AF-A0A0G0T9X5-F1
#
_entry.id   AF-A0A0G0T9X5-F1
#
_cell.length_a   1.000
_cell.length_b   1.000
_cell.length_c   1.000
_cell.angle_alpha   90.00
_cell.angle_beta   90.00
_cell.angle_gamma   90.00
#
_symmetry.space_group_name_H-M   'P 1'
#
loop_
_entity.id
_entity.type
_entity.pdbx_description
1 polymer ?
#
loop_
_entity_poly.entity_id
_entity_poly.type
_entity_poly.pdbx_seq_one_letter_code
_entity_poly.pdbx_strand_id
1 'polypeptide(L)' 'MSYQKLEVWQKSIGLVVKIYSATKLFPKEEIFGLVSQMRRSAVSIPSNIAEGYGRRNPKENKQFVNIAYGSAV' A
#
# COMPACT_ATOMS: atom_id res chain seq x y z
N MET A 1 17.88 0.51 11.77
CA MET A 1 16.47 0.85 12.04
C MET A 1 15.64 0.20 10.93
N SER A 2 14.47 -0.39 11.22
CA SER A 2 13.67 -1.15 10.24
C SER A 2 12.42 -0.37 9.84
N TYR A 3 12.05 -0.39 8.56
CA TYR A 3 10.81 0.24 8.06
C TYR A 3 9.56 -0.27 8.78
N GLN A 4 9.60 -1.48 9.33
CA GLN A 4 8.50 -2.10 10.07
C GLN A 4 8.16 -1.36 11.38
N LYS A 5 9.08 -0.53 11.88
CA LYS A 5 8.86 0.33 13.06
C LYS A 5 8.15 1.64 12.71
N LEU A 6 7.98 1.97 11.42
CA LEU A 6 7.26 3.17 11.00
C LEU A 6 5.76 2.98 11.24
N GLU A 7 5.15 3.89 11.99
CA GLU A 7 3.71 3.88 12.27
C GLU A 7 2.88 3.90 10.97
N VAL A 8 3.31 4.69 9.99
CA VAL A 8 2.65 4.77 8.67
C VAL A 8 2.67 3.43 7.92
N TRP A 9 3.75 2.65 8.05
CA TRP A 9 3.83 1.32 7.46
C TRP A 9 2.92 0.32 8.18
N GLN A 10 2.86 0.37 9.51
CA GLN A 10 1.97 -0.49 10.30
C GLN A 10 0.49 -0.20 9.99
N LYS A 11 0.13 1.09 9.90
CA LYS A 11 -1.21 1.54 9.51
C LYS A 11 -1.57 1.09 8.09
N SER A 12 -0.63 1.15 7.14
CA SER A 12 -0.90 0.72 5.77
C SER A 12 -1.06 -0.81 5.64
N ILE A 13 -0.33 -1.61 6.42
CA ILE A 13 -0.61 -3.05 6.55
C ILE A 13 -2.02 -3.29 7.11
N GLY A 14 -2.43 -2.55 8.13
CA GLY A 14 -3.80 -2.60 8.66
C GLY A 14 -4.86 -2.25 7.60
N LEU A 15 -4.58 -1.28 6.73
CA LEU A 15 -5.45 -0.93 5.60
C LEU A 15 -5.55 -2.08 4.59
N VAL A 16 -4.43 -2.73 4.23
CA VAL A 16 -4.43 -3.89 3.32
C VAL A 16 -5.37 -4.97 3.84
N VAL A 17 -5.26 -5.33 5.13
CA VAL A 17 -6.13 -6.35 5.74
C VAL A 17 -7.61 -5.96 5.66
N LYS A 18 -7.93 -4.69 5.93
CA LYS A 18 -9.31 -4.18 5.83
C LYS A 18 -9.84 -4.23 4.40
N ILE A 19 -9.05 -3.83 3.40
CA ILE A 19 -9.45 -3.89 1.98
C ILE A 19 -9.66 -5.33 1.53
N TYR A 20 -8.75 -6.25 1.88
CA TYR A 20 -8.93 -7.67 1.58
C TYR A 20 -10.20 -8.23 2.23
N SER A 21 -10.52 -7.81 3.45
CA SER A 21 -11.72 -8.25 4.15
C SER A 21 -13.00 -7.68 3.52
N ALA A 22 -13.04 -6.39 3.21
CA ALA A 22 -14.19 -5.73 2.59
C ALA A 22 -14.48 -6.29 1.18
N THR A 23 -13.45 -6.48 0.37
CA THR A 23 -13.58 -6.97 -1.00
C THR A 23 -14.00 -8.44 -1.11
N LYS A 24 -14.02 -9.21 0.00
CA LYS A 24 -14.58 -10.58 -0.01
C LYS A 24 -16.09 -10.61 -0.23
N LEU A 25 -16.79 -9.51 0.06
CA LEU A 25 -18.24 -9.39 -0.05
C LEU A 25 -18.69 -8.90 -1.44
N PHE A 26 -17.75 -8.64 -2.35
CA PHE A 26 -18.06 -8.11 -3.68
C PHE A 26 -18.57 -9.23 -4.59
N PRO A 27 -19.40 -8.90 -5.61
CA PRO A 27 -19.82 -9.85 -6.64
C PRO A 27 -18.62 -10.49 -7.36
N LYS A 28 -18.80 -11.72 -7.87
CA LYS A 28 -17.71 -12.45 -8.53
C LYS A 28 -17.25 -11.76 -9.82
N GLU A 29 -18.13 -11.02 -10.45
CA GLU A 29 -17.89 -10.23 -11.66
C GLU A 29 -16.85 -9.13 -11.40
N GLU A 30 -16.74 -8.65 -10.17
CA GLU A 30 -15.79 -7.59 -9.77
C GLU A 30 -14.40 -8.12 -9.39
N ILE A 31 -14.17 -9.43 -9.38
CA ILE A 31 -12.89 -10.05 -8.98
C ILE A 31 -11.72 -9.46 -9.78
N PHE A 32 -11.89 -9.33 -11.09
CA PHE A 32 -10.89 -8.75 -11.99
C PHE A 32 -11.05 -7.24 -12.17
N GLY A 33 -12.23 -6.69 -11.83
CA GLY A 33 -12.53 -5.26 -11.80
C GLY A 33 -12.08 -4.60 -10.49
N LEU A 34 -13.05 -4.09 -9.73
CA LEU A 34 -12.82 -3.29 -8.53
C LEU A 34 -12.00 -4.02 -7.46
N VAL A 35 -12.22 -5.32 -7.26
CA VAL A 35 -11.49 -6.10 -6.25
C VAL A 35 -9.99 -6.12 -6.56
N SER A 36 -9.61 -6.36 -7.81
CA SER A 36 -8.20 -6.40 -8.22
C SER A 36 -7.53 -5.03 -8.10
N GLN A 37 -8.24 -3.96 -8.45
CA GLN A 37 -7.72 -2.60 -8.39
C GLN A 37 -7.52 -2.14 -6.94
N MET A 38 -8.54 -2.31 -6.08
CA MET A 38 -8.48 -1.92 -4.67
C MET A 38 -7.36 -2.66 -3.92
N ARG A 39 -7.25 -3.98 -4.12
CA ARG A 39 -6.21 -4.80 -3.45
C ARG A 39 -4.81 -4.40 -3.89
N ARG A 40 -4.58 -4.19 -5.19
CA ARG A 40 -3.27 -3.74 -5.71
C ARG A 40 -2.91 -2.35 -5.19
N SER A 41 -3.85 -1.40 -5.20
CA SER A 41 -3.62 -0.05 -4.68
C SER A 41 -3.26 -0.09 -3.20
N ALA A 42 -4.01 -0.85 -2.39
CA ALA A 42 -3.74 -0.99 -0.96
C ALA A 42 -2.37 -1.61 -0.68
N VAL A 43 -1.97 -2.66 -1.41
CA VAL A 43 -0.67 -3.33 -1.25
C VAL A 43 0.50 -2.46 -1.72
N SER A 44 0.27 -1.60 -2.71
CA SER A 44 1.28 -0.66 -3.21
C SER A 44 1.78 0.30 -2.10
N ILE A 45 0.91 0.73 -1.18
CA ILE A 45 1.25 1.69 -0.12
C ILE A 45 2.38 1.18 0.80
N PRO A 46 2.24 0.06 1.55
CA PRO A 46 3.32 -0.43 2.41
C PRO A 46 4.56 -0.86 1.61
N SER A 47 4.38 -1.32 0.37
CA SER A 47 5.48 -1.75 -0.50
C SER A 47 6.38 -0.58 -0.86
N ASN A 48 5.80 0.53 -1.31
CA ASN A 48 6.55 1.75 -1.65
C ASN A 48 7.17 2.40 -0.41
N ILE A 49 6.51 2.37 0.75
CA ILE A 49 7.12 2.85 2.01
C ILE A 49 8.37 2.04 2.36
N ALA A 50 8.29 0.70 2.29
CA ALA A 50 9.42 -0.18 2.58
C ALA A 50 10.57 0.00 1.57
N GLU A 51 10.24 0.10 0.29
CA GLU A 51 11.22 0.31 -0.78
C GLU A 51 11.92 1.67 -0.65
N GLY A 52 11.15 2.74 -0.42
CA GLY A 52 11.68 4.07 -0.18
C GLY A 52 12.61 4.14 1.04
N TYR A 53 12.25 3.46 2.13
CA TYR A 53 13.08 3.38 3.33
C TYR A 53 14.46 2.75 3.08
N GLY A 54 14.56 1.80 2.15
CA GLY A 54 15.81 1.16 1.76
C GLY A 54 16.72 2.01 0.85
N ARG A 55 16.22 3.14 0.32
CA ARG A 55 16.99 4.00 -0.60
C ARG A 55 18.00 4.85 0.15
N ARG A 56 19.21 4.98 -0.42
CA ARG A 56 20.31 5.79 0.13
C ARG A 56 20.13 7.28 -0.18
N ASN A 57 19.47 7.61 -1.29
CA ASN A 57 19.25 8.98 -1.72
C ASN A 57 17.90 9.52 -1.16
N PRO A 58 17.90 10.63 -0.42
CA PRO A 58 16.67 11.23 0.09
C PRO A 58 15.65 11.59 -0.99
N LYS A 59 16.09 11.94 -2.21
CA LYS A 59 15.19 12.24 -3.34
C LYS A 59 14.42 11.00 -3.80
N GLU A 60 15.09 9.84 -3.85
CA GLU A 60 14.45 8.57 -4.19
C GLU A 60 13.45 8.18 -3.11
N ASN A 61 13.83 8.27 -1.83
CA ASN A 61 12.92 8.01 -0.72
C ASN A 61 11.64 8.86 -0.84
N LYS A 62 11.77 10.17 -1.09
CA LYS A 62 10.64 11.07 -1.30
C LYS A 62 9.76 10.65 -2.47
N GLN A 63 10.36 10.21 -3.59
CA GLN A 63 9.62 9.72 -4.73
C GLN A 63 8.75 8.49 -4.36
N PHE A 64 9.32 7.52 -3.65
CA PHE A 64 8.58 6.35 -3.17
C PHE A 64 7.46 6.71 -2.19
N VAL A 65 7.70 7.66 -1.29
CA VAL A 65 6.64 8.18 -0.39
C VAL A 65 5.52 8.86 -1.18
N ASN A 66 5.84 9.61 -2.24
CA ASN A 66 4.83 10.21 -3.11
C ASN A 66 4.00 9.16 -3.87
N ILE A 67 4.63 8.07 -4.33
CA ILE A 67 3.91 6.95 -4.97
C ILE A 67 2.99 6.26 -3.97
N ALA A 68 3.46 6.02 -2.74
CA ALA A 68 2.65 5.48 -1.66
C ALA A 68 1.44 6.38 -1.37
N TYR A 69 1.64 7.69 -1.33
CA TYR A 69 0.55 8.66 -1.16
C TYR A 69 -0.45 8.60 -2.32
N GLY A 70 0.02 8.61 -3.58
CA GLY A 70 -0.85 8.51 -4.75
C GLY A 70 -1.63 7.20 -4.87
N SER A 71 -1.18 6.13 -4.21
CA SER A 71 -1.94 4.86 -4.13
C SER A 71 -3.06 4.89 -3.08
N ALA A 72 -3.09 5.91 -2.22
CA ALA A 72 -4.07 6.08 -1.13
C ALA A 72 -5.18 7.09 -1.45
N VAL A 73 -5.05 7.85 -2.55
CA VAL A 73 -6.01 8.86 -3.03
C VAL A 73 -6.70 8.32 -4.28
#